data_AF-A0A2D9VSK6-F1
#
_entry.id   AF-A0A2D9VSK6-F1
#
_cell.length_a   1.000
_cell.length_b   1.000
_cell.length_c   1.000
_cell.angle_alpha   90.00
_cell.angle_beta   90.00
_cell.angle_gamma   90.00
#
_symmetry.space_group_name_H-M   'P 1'
#
loop_
_entity.id
_entity.type
_entity.pdbx_description
1 polymer ?
#
loop_
_entity_poly.entity_id
_entity_poly.type
_entity_poly.pdbx_seq_one_letter_code
_entity_poly.pdbx_strand_id
1 'polypeptide(L)'
;MLKISAFITLIILNALVLHQVLISHKVIRKNYFTIGMFTLLSLPILYIENYWTIIIANFLLVLIINELMDLSRSNNTQKEIFNSSFLAGLMSVIHFSFGIYYLLIIFFLGYYKNNNLKNFITQNMGFLVPFIIVYSILFFIQPDHNFLNKNAILPSNAFYKHIASYTLMIFITILACIEIVYNFHKKKITSKKLFVIIGIIIILSLCPILIWNLRQFAYLAIIPITVCMTNYLIYAKHIRFRTFLVGLWIVLFLFEFLKI
;
A
#
# COMPACT_ATOMS: atom_id res chain seq x y z
N MET A 1 8.84 25.01 4.07
CA MET A 1 9.15 24.19 5.27
C MET A 1 7.94 23.45 5.82
N LEU A 2 6.82 24.13 6.13
CA LEU A 2 5.63 23.50 6.75
C LEU A 2 5.00 22.37 5.91
N LYS A 3 4.99 22.48 4.57
CA LYS A 3 4.51 21.41 3.69
C LYS A 3 5.36 20.13 3.75
N ILE A 4 6.69 20.28 3.88
CA ILE A 4 7.63 19.15 3.94
C ILE A 4 7.54 18.48 5.31
N SER A 5 7.47 19.25 6.39
CA SER A 5 7.29 18.68 7.73
C SER A 5 5.96 17.92 7.83
N ALA A 6 4.86 18.48 7.29
CA ALA A 6 3.56 17.80 7.26
C ALA A 6 3.58 16.51 6.42
N PHE A 7 4.36 16.48 5.35
CA PHE A 7 4.54 15.29 4.54
C PHE A 7 5.32 14.19 5.28
N ILE A 8 6.42 14.56 5.94
CA ILE A 8 7.24 13.62 6.74
C ILE A 8 6.42 13.07 7.91
N THR A 9 5.65 13.91 8.60
CA THR A 9 4.78 13.43 9.70
C THR A 9 3.75 12.44 9.20
N LEU A 10 3.18 12.65 8.01
CA LEU A 10 2.22 11.74 7.42
C LEU A 10 2.88 10.41 6.99
N ILE A 11 4.11 10.43 6.46
CA ILE A 11 4.89 9.19 6.21
C ILE A 11 5.08 8.41 7.51
N ILE A 12 5.50 9.07 8.59
CA ILE A 12 5.73 8.43 9.89
C ILE A 12 4.42 7.85 10.44
N LEU A 13 3.31 8.59 10.32
CA LEU A 13 2.00 8.13 10.74
C LEU A 13 1.57 6.89 9.95
N ASN A 14 1.72 6.89 8.62
CA ASN A 14 1.46 5.70 7.79
C ASN A 14 2.31 4.50 8.23
N ALA A 15 3.59 4.74 8.50
CA ALA A 15 4.53 3.71 8.95
C ALA A 15 4.10 3.10 10.30
N LEU A 16 3.65 3.95 11.24
CA LEU A 16 3.15 3.54 12.54
C LEU A 16 1.86 2.72 12.42
N VAL A 17 0.91 3.17 11.60
CA VAL A 17 -0.33 2.43 11.38
C VAL A 17 -0.04 1.08 10.73
N LEU A 18 0.79 1.02 9.69
CA LEU A 18 1.20 -0.25 9.08
C LEU A 18 1.87 -1.16 10.10
N HIS A 19 2.79 -0.62 10.90
CA HIS A 19 3.46 -1.38 11.96
C HIS A 19 2.47 -1.96 12.98
N GLN A 20 1.49 -1.17 13.41
CA GLN A 20 0.43 -1.62 14.32
C GLN A 20 -0.41 -2.74 13.70
N VAL A 21 -0.81 -2.61 12.42
CA VAL A 21 -1.56 -3.65 11.68
C VAL A 21 -0.77 -4.96 11.62
N LEU A 22 0.53 -4.90 11.32
CA LEU A 22 1.35 -6.12 11.25
C LEU A 22 1.53 -6.80 12.61
N ILE A 23 1.63 -6.03 13.70
CA ILE A 23 1.73 -6.57 15.07
C ILE A 23 0.39 -7.13 15.55
N SER A 24 -0.70 -6.38 15.43
CA SER A 24 -2.04 -6.78 15.90
C SER A 24 -2.48 -8.10 15.24
N HIS A 25 -2.10 -8.28 13.98
CA HIS A 25 -2.40 -9.49 13.21
C HIS A 25 -1.36 -10.61 13.34
N LYS A 26 -0.34 -10.43 14.20
CA LYS A 26 0.74 -11.39 14.49
C LYS A 26 1.51 -11.82 13.23
N VAL A 27 1.69 -10.90 12.29
CA VAL A 27 2.43 -11.13 11.03
C VAL A 27 3.93 -11.07 11.30
N ILE A 28 4.35 -10.09 12.10
CA ILE A 28 5.72 -9.87 12.51
C ILE A 28 5.84 -9.89 14.05
N ARG A 29 7.05 -10.10 14.55
CA ARG A 29 7.37 -9.86 15.97
C ARG A 29 7.49 -8.35 16.22
N LYS A 30 7.27 -7.93 17.48
CA LYS A 30 7.41 -6.53 17.90
C LYS A 30 8.85 -6.04 17.64
N ASN A 31 9.04 -5.27 16.57
CA ASN A 31 10.32 -4.69 16.16
C ASN A 31 10.05 -3.48 15.23
N TYR A 32 10.85 -2.43 15.35
CA TYR A 32 10.69 -1.16 14.64
C TYR A 32 11.17 -1.17 13.18
N PHE A 33 11.67 -2.29 12.65
CA PHE A 33 12.10 -2.39 11.25
C PHE A 33 11.03 -2.00 10.22
N THR A 34 9.75 -2.26 10.50
CA THR A 34 8.65 -1.83 9.61
C THR A 34 8.62 -0.32 9.45
N ILE A 35 8.78 0.41 10.56
CA ILE A 35 8.70 1.87 10.55
C ILE A 35 9.83 2.42 9.70
N GLY A 36 11.07 1.98 9.96
CA GLY A 36 12.25 2.44 9.22
C GLY A 36 12.22 2.07 7.73
N MET A 37 11.75 0.87 7.38
CA MET A 37 11.62 0.45 5.98
C MET A 37 10.58 1.26 5.24
N PHE A 38 9.40 1.43 5.84
CA PHE A 38 8.33 2.20 5.21
C PHE A 38 8.72 3.65 5.00
N THR A 39 9.36 4.27 6.01
CA THR A 39 9.77 5.68 5.92
C THR A 39 10.80 5.87 4.81
N LEU A 40 11.86 5.04 4.78
CA LEU A 40 12.91 5.13 3.75
C LEU A 40 12.35 4.93 2.33
N LEU A 41 11.53 3.89 2.13
CA LEU A 41 10.91 3.60 0.83
C LEU A 41 9.95 4.71 0.37
N SER A 42 9.35 5.46 1.31
CA SER A 42 8.40 6.52 1.03
C SER A 42 9.05 7.89 0.76
N LEU A 43 10.31 8.10 1.16
CA LEU A 43 10.99 9.40 0.97
C LEU A 43 11.02 9.89 -0.48
N PRO A 44 11.27 9.04 -1.51
CA PRO A 44 11.31 9.50 -2.91
C PRO A 44 9.98 10.07 -3.43
N ILE A 45 8.86 9.78 -2.75
CA ILE A 45 7.55 10.33 -3.10
C ILE A 45 7.57 11.87 -3.07
N LEU A 46 8.45 12.48 -2.25
CA LEU A 46 8.59 13.95 -2.15
C LEU A 46 8.94 14.63 -3.48
N TYR A 47 9.56 13.91 -4.42
CA TYR A 47 9.98 14.45 -5.73
C TYR A 47 8.94 14.25 -6.85
N ILE A 48 7.70 13.90 -6.50
CA ILE A 48 6.60 13.70 -7.46
C ILE A 48 5.64 14.87 -7.34
N GLU A 49 5.13 15.38 -8.46
CA GLU A 49 4.22 16.54 -8.49
C GLU A 49 2.97 16.35 -7.61
N ASN A 50 2.40 15.13 -7.58
CA ASN A 50 1.21 14.79 -6.78
C ASN A 50 1.53 13.87 -5.59
N TYR A 51 2.59 14.20 -4.86
CA TYR A 51 3.04 13.44 -3.69
C TYR A 51 1.95 13.28 -2.60
N TRP A 52 1.07 14.26 -2.40
CA TRP A 52 -0.05 14.19 -1.45
C TRP A 52 -1.04 13.08 -1.79
N THR A 53 -1.44 12.99 -3.06
CA THR A 53 -2.36 11.96 -3.55
C THR A 53 -1.81 10.57 -3.28
N ILE A 54 -0.53 10.34 -3.57
CA ILE A 54 0.12 9.05 -3.39
C ILE A 54 0.23 8.67 -1.91
N ILE A 55 0.64 9.60 -1.04
CA ILE A 55 0.83 9.27 0.38
C ILE A 55 -0.50 9.05 1.11
N ILE A 56 -1.55 9.80 0.76
CA ILE A 56 -2.91 9.58 1.27
C ILE A 56 -3.47 8.26 0.75
N ALA A 57 -3.25 7.94 -0.53
CA ALA A 57 -3.62 6.65 -1.10
C ALA A 57 -2.92 5.47 -0.39
N ASN A 58 -1.63 5.60 -0.08
CA ASN A 58 -0.90 4.63 0.74
C ASN A 58 -1.53 4.49 2.13
N PHE A 59 -1.91 5.59 2.78
CA PHE A 59 -2.57 5.54 4.08
C PHE A 59 -3.89 4.77 4.02
N LEU A 60 -4.76 5.11 3.06
CA LEU A 60 -6.03 4.43 2.84
C LEU A 60 -5.83 2.94 2.53
N LEU A 61 -4.81 2.60 1.73
CA LEU A 61 -4.49 1.20 1.42
C LEU A 61 -4.06 0.42 2.66
N VAL A 62 -3.29 1.01 3.59
CA VAL A 62 -2.97 0.38 4.88
C VAL A 62 -4.24 0.13 5.71
N LEU A 63 -5.17 1.09 5.74
CA LEU A 63 -6.44 0.92 6.44
C LEU A 63 -7.31 -0.18 5.79
N ILE A 64 -7.37 -0.24 4.45
CA ILE A 64 -8.05 -1.32 3.72
C ILE A 64 -7.47 -2.68 4.12
N ILE A 65 -6.14 -2.81 4.20
CA ILE A 65 -5.49 -4.05 4.65
C ILE A 65 -5.92 -4.40 6.07
N ASN A 66 -6.03 -3.42 6.99
CA ASN A 66 -6.48 -3.69 8.35
C ASN A 66 -7.91 -4.27 8.38
N GLU A 67 -8.86 -3.58 7.74
CA GLU A 67 -10.27 -4.01 7.70
C GLU A 67 -10.41 -5.41 7.04
N LEU A 68 -9.65 -5.69 5.97
CA LEU A 68 -9.64 -7.02 5.35
C LEU A 68 -9.10 -8.09 6.31
N MET A 69 -8.05 -7.78 7.08
CA MET A 69 -7.52 -8.72 8.07
C MET A 69 -8.51 -8.97 9.22
N ASP A 70 -9.21 -7.93 9.67
CA ASP A 70 -10.25 -7.97 10.70
C ASP A 70 -11.52 -8.71 10.23
N LEU A 71 -11.91 -8.58 8.96
CA LEU A 71 -13.03 -9.33 8.35
C LEU A 71 -12.93 -10.84 8.57
N SER A 72 -11.70 -11.36 8.60
CA SER A 72 -11.46 -12.79 8.80
C SER A 72 -11.67 -13.29 10.23
N ARG A 73 -11.91 -12.36 11.18
CA ARG A 73 -12.07 -12.61 12.62
C ARG A 73 -13.32 -11.96 13.22
N SER A 74 -13.93 -10.99 12.53
CA SER A 74 -14.98 -10.17 13.10
C SER A 74 -16.33 -10.90 13.13
N ASN A 75 -17.09 -10.69 14.20
CA ASN A 75 -18.49 -11.14 14.28
C ASN A 75 -19.40 -10.28 13.38
N ASN A 76 -18.96 -9.06 13.04
CA ASN A 76 -19.71 -8.12 12.20
C ASN A 76 -19.03 -7.95 10.83
N THR A 77 -19.16 -8.98 9.98
CA THR A 77 -18.54 -9.02 8.65
C THR A 77 -19.02 -7.88 7.74
N GLN A 78 -20.29 -7.49 7.83
CA GLN A 78 -20.87 -6.42 7.00
C GLN A 78 -20.21 -5.06 7.26
N LYS A 79 -19.91 -4.74 8.53
CA LYS A 79 -19.23 -3.49 8.88
C LYS A 79 -17.84 -3.42 8.23
N GLU A 80 -17.05 -4.47 8.36
CA GLU A 80 -15.68 -4.52 7.78
C GLU A 80 -15.71 -4.46 6.24
N ILE A 81 -16.70 -5.11 5.61
CA ILE A 81 -16.92 -5.04 4.16
C ILE A 81 -17.26 -3.60 3.74
N PHE A 82 -18.19 -2.97 4.44
CA PHE A 82 -18.59 -1.60 4.16
C PHE A 82 -17.41 -0.65 4.32
N ASN A 83 -16.68 -0.72 5.43
CA ASN A 83 -15.54 0.13 5.74
C ASN A 83 -14.41 -0.01 4.71
N SER A 84 -13.99 -1.24 4.41
CA SER A 84 -12.95 -1.48 3.39
C SER A 84 -13.36 -0.94 2.02
N SER A 85 -14.62 -1.10 1.64
CA SER A 85 -15.17 -0.60 0.38
C SER A 85 -15.29 0.93 0.35
N PHE A 86 -15.69 1.54 1.47
CA PHE A 86 -15.72 2.97 1.67
C PHE A 86 -14.33 3.59 1.55
N LEU A 87 -13.31 2.99 2.14
CA LEU A 87 -11.92 3.44 2.01
C LEU A 87 -11.42 3.32 0.56
N ALA A 88 -11.77 2.24 -0.16
CA ALA A 88 -11.44 2.10 -1.58
C ALA A 88 -12.20 3.14 -2.45
N GLY A 89 -13.45 3.46 -2.12
CA GLY A 89 -14.21 4.51 -2.76
C GLY A 89 -13.59 5.89 -2.54
N LEU A 90 -13.17 6.22 -1.32
CA LEU A 90 -12.42 7.44 -1.01
C LEU A 90 -11.12 7.51 -1.81
N MET A 91 -10.38 6.39 -1.89
CA MET A 91 -9.15 6.30 -2.66
C MET A 91 -9.39 6.57 -4.16
N SER A 92 -10.52 6.08 -4.70
CA SER A 92 -10.94 6.33 -6.09
C SER A 92 -11.37 7.78 -6.33
N VAL A 93 -12.04 8.41 -5.36
CA VAL A 93 -12.40 9.83 -5.43
C VAL A 93 -11.16 10.74 -5.47
N ILE A 94 -10.11 10.38 -4.72
CA ILE A 94 -8.83 11.11 -4.76
C ILE A 94 -8.18 10.99 -6.13
N HIS A 95 -8.09 9.77 -6.67
CA HIS A 95 -7.57 9.51 -8.01
C HIS A 95 -8.28 8.30 -8.62
N PHE A 96 -9.05 8.52 -9.69
CA PHE A 96 -9.96 7.52 -10.27
C PHE A 96 -9.29 6.19 -10.60
N SER A 97 -8.06 6.20 -11.13
CA SER A 97 -7.34 4.96 -11.44
C SER A 97 -7.10 4.08 -10.21
N PHE A 98 -6.97 4.66 -9.01
CA PHE A 98 -6.80 3.90 -7.77
C PHE A 98 -8.06 3.14 -7.35
N GLY A 99 -9.20 3.38 -7.99
CA GLY A 99 -10.40 2.56 -7.86
C GLY A 99 -10.18 1.08 -8.18
N ILE A 100 -9.11 0.72 -8.90
CA ILE A 100 -8.75 -0.69 -9.14
C ILE A 100 -8.54 -1.49 -7.84
N TYR A 101 -8.19 -0.84 -6.73
CA TYR A 101 -8.06 -1.51 -5.43
C TYR A 101 -9.40 -1.99 -4.85
N TYR A 102 -10.54 -1.59 -5.43
CA TYR A 102 -11.83 -2.22 -5.15
C TYR A 102 -11.81 -3.73 -5.48
N LEU A 103 -11.05 -4.14 -6.51
CA LEU A 103 -10.89 -5.56 -6.88
C LEU A 103 -10.25 -6.37 -5.76
N LEU A 104 -9.44 -5.75 -4.90
CA LEU A 104 -8.85 -6.40 -3.72
C LEU A 104 -9.94 -6.94 -2.79
N ILE A 105 -11.02 -6.16 -2.61
CA ILE A 105 -12.13 -6.52 -1.72
C ILE A 105 -12.97 -7.64 -2.34
N ILE A 106 -13.25 -7.56 -3.64
CA ILE A 106 -13.94 -8.62 -4.39
C ILE A 106 -13.17 -9.94 -4.28
N PHE A 107 -11.86 -9.90 -4.55
CA PHE A 107 -11.01 -11.07 -4.45
C PHE A 107 -11.08 -11.66 -3.04
N PHE A 108 -10.97 -10.81 -2.01
CA PHE A 108 -10.96 -11.27 -0.63
C PHE A 108 -12.29 -11.96 -0.25
N LEU A 109 -13.43 -11.38 -0.61
CA LEU A 109 -14.73 -12.01 -0.38
C LEU A 109 -14.86 -13.38 -1.06
N GLY A 110 -14.37 -13.49 -2.31
CA GLY A 110 -14.29 -14.75 -3.03
C GLY A 110 -13.40 -15.78 -2.33
N TYR A 111 -12.20 -15.36 -1.90
CA TYR A 111 -11.23 -16.22 -1.21
C TYR A 111 -11.77 -16.81 0.10
N TYR A 112 -12.58 -16.04 0.85
CA TYR A 112 -13.21 -16.53 2.08
C TYR A 112 -14.55 -17.25 1.88
N LYS A 113 -15.01 -17.41 0.63
CA LYS A 113 -16.35 -17.93 0.32
C LYS A 113 -17.46 -17.14 1.03
N ASN A 114 -17.23 -15.86 1.30
CA ASN A 114 -18.19 -14.95 1.92
C ASN A 114 -18.95 -14.14 0.86
N ASN A 115 -18.99 -14.62 -0.39
CA ASN A 115 -19.64 -13.92 -1.49
C ASN A 115 -21.14 -14.23 -1.53
N ASN A 116 -21.89 -13.63 -0.61
CA ASN A 116 -23.35 -13.69 -0.58
C ASN A 116 -23.92 -12.37 -1.13
N LEU A 117 -25.14 -12.41 -1.66
CA LEU A 117 -25.80 -11.22 -2.23
C LEU A 117 -25.84 -10.04 -1.25
N LYS A 118 -26.05 -10.31 0.05
CA LYS A 118 -25.99 -9.27 1.09
C LYS A 118 -24.63 -8.58 1.15
N ASN A 119 -23.54 -9.35 1.16
CA ASN A 119 -22.17 -8.84 1.22
C ASN A 119 -21.81 -8.09 -0.07
N PHE A 120 -22.28 -8.57 -1.22
CA PHE A 120 -22.14 -7.88 -2.50
C PHE A 120 -22.81 -6.50 -2.48
N ILE A 121 -24.05 -6.40 -1.98
CA ILE A 121 -24.74 -5.10 -1.84
C ILE A 121 -23.99 -4.18 -0.88
N THR A 122 -23.57 -4.69 0.29
CA THR A 122 -22.82 -3.93 1.29
C THR A 122 -21.52 -3.38 0.73
N GLN A 123 -20.79 -4.17 -0.06
CA GLN A 123 -19.55 -3.77 -0.71
C GLN A 123 -19.78 -2.63 -1.72
N ASN A 124 -20.76 -2.78 -2.61
CA ASN A 124 -21.07 -1.76 -3.61
C ASN A 124 -21.59 -0.46 -2.96
N MET A 125 -22.42 -0.57 -1.92
CA MET A 125 -22.86 0.60 -1.15
C MET A 125 -21.67 1.32 -0.51
N GLY A 126 -20.77 0.59 0.17
CA GLY A 126 -19.57 1.20 0.76
C GLY A 126 -18.75 1.95 -0.27
N PHE A 127 -18.50 1.35 -1.45
CA PHE A 127 -17.72 1.99 -2.50
C PHE A 127 -18.39 3.23 -3.12
N LEU A 128 -19.71 3.24 -3.27
CA LEU A 128 -20.45 4.35 -3.88
C LEU A 128 -20.64 5.55 -2.94
N VAL A 129 -20.74 5.34 -1.62
CA VAL A 129 -21.02 6.41 -0.66
C VAL A 129 -20.04 7.59 -0.76
N PRO A 130 -18.70 7.41 -0.84
CA PRO A 130 -17.76 8.51 -1.04
C PRO A 130 -18.05 9.35 -2.29
N PHE A 131 -18.44 8.71 -3.40
CA PHE A 131 -18.81 9.41 -4.63
C PHE A 131 -20.07 10.24 -4.45
N ILE A 132 -21.10 9.67 -3.83
CA ILE A 132 -22.37 10.37 -3.57
C ILE A 132 -22.11 11.61 -2.70
N ILE A 133 -21.31 11.47 -1.63
CA ILE A 133 -20.99 12.58 -0.72
C ILE A 133 -20.24 13.69 -1.48
N VAL A 134 -19.17 13.34 -2.19
CA VAL A 134 -18.35 14.34 -2.90
C VAL A 134 -19.11 14.98 -4.05
N TYR A 135 -19.87 14.19 -4.83
CA TYR A 135 -20.73 14.73 -5.88
C TYR A 135 -21.77 15.70 -5.32
N SER A 136 -22.44 15.34 -4.21
CA SER A 136 -23.41 16.22 -3.56
C SER A 136 -22.77 17.54 -3.12
N ILE A 137 -21.60 17.49 -2.47
CA ILE A 137 -20.87 18.69 -2.06
C ILE A 137 -20.49 19.55 -3.28
N LEU A 138 -19.95 18.94 -4.33
CA LEU A 138 -19.53 19.65 -5.54
C LEU A 138 -20.71 20.25 -6.30
N PHE A 139 -21.84 19.55 -6.39
CA PHE A 139 -23.06 20.05 -7.03
C PHE A 139 -23.53 21.36 -6.41
N PHE A 140 -23.41 21.51 -5.08
CA PHE A 140 -23.75 22.76 -4.39
C PHE A 140 -22.72 23.88 -4.56
N ILE A 141 -21.44 23.56 -4.74
CA ILE A 141 -20.37 24.57 -4.84
C ILE A 141 -20.18 25.03 -6.30
N GLN A 142 -20.16 24.09 -7.25
CA GLN A 142 -19.90 24.31 -8.67
C GLN A 142 -20.70 23.30 -9.52
N PRO A 143 -21.93 23.67 -9.95
CA PRO A 143 -22.82 22.76 -10.68
C PRO A 143 -22.27 22.29 -12.04
N ASP A 144 -21.35 23.06 -12.66
CA ASP A 144 -20.73 22.75 -13.94
C ASP A 144 -19.40 21.96 -13.83
N HIS A 145 -19.04 21.49 -12.63
CA HIS A 145 -17.74 20.84 -12.45
C HIS A 145 -17.72 19.42 -13.06
N ASN A 146 -17.02 19.27 -14.19
CA ASN A 146 -16.75 17.96 -14.80
C ASN A 146 -15.82 17.10 -13.92
N PHE A 147 -16.41 16.18 -13.15
CA PHE A 147 -15.71 15.27 -12.23
C PHE A 147 -14.73 14.30 -12.92
N LEU A 148 -15.02 13.93 -14.18
CA LEU A 148 -14.28 12.91 -14.93
C LEU A 148 -13.03 13.45 -15.64
N ASN A 149 -12.80 14.77 -15.65
CA ASN A 149 -11.72 15.38 -16.40
C ASN A 149 -10.58 15.80 -15.47
N LYS A 150 -9.85 14.83 -14.92
CA LYS A 150 -8.59 15.09 -14.22
C LYS A 150 -7.42 14.64 -15.08
N ASN A 151 -6.60 15.63 -15.40
CA ASN A 151 -5.37 15.54 -16.17
C ASN A 151 -4.54 14.32 -15.79
N ALA A 152 -4.09 13.58 -16.81
CA ALA A 152 -3.05 12.59 -16.65
C ALA A 152 -1.83 13.27 -16.01
N ILE A 153 -1.42 12.77 -14.85
CA ILE A 153 -0.24 13.27 -14.16
C ILE A 153 0.96 12.87 -15.03
N LEU A 154 1.71 13.87 -15.49
CA LEU A 154 2.93 13.64 -16.24
C LEU A 154 3.95 12.95 -15.32
N PRO A 155 4.57 11.83 -15.74
CA PRO A 155 5.54 11.15 -14.92
C PRO A 155 6.79 12.01 -14.78
N SER A 156 7.15 12.39 -13.55
CA SER A 156 8.49 12.92 -13.28
C SER A 156 9.52 11.79 -13.38
N ASN A 157 10.66 12.07 -14.00
CA ASN A 157 11.77 11.12 -14.24
C ASN A 157 12.56 10.77 -12.96
N ALA A 158 11.96 10.86 -11.76
CA ALA A 158 12.64 10.68 -10.48
C ALA A 158 13.32 9.31 -10.34
N PHE A 159 12.75 8.25 -10.92
CA PHE A 159 13.33 6.90 -10.90
C PHE A 159 14.71 6.81 -11.58
N TYR A 160 14.96 7.58 -12.63
CA TYR A 160 16.24 7.54 -13.36
C TYR A 160 17.41 8.12 -12.55
N LYS A 161 17.12 8.94 -11.53
CA LYS A 161 18.16 9.55 -10.70
C LYS A 161 18.74 8.60 -9.65
N HIS A 162 18.06 7.49 -9.36
CA HIS A 162 18.38 6.59 -8.24
C HIS A 162 18.51 5.11 -8.67
N ILE A 163 19.11 4.87 -9.84
CA ILE A 163 19.16 3.54 -10.47
C ILE A 163 19.88 2.51 -9.57
N ALA A 164 21.01 2.86 -8.95
CA ALA A 164 21.77 1.88 -8.18
C ALA A 164 21.04 1.48 -6.88
N SER A 165 20.45 2.43 -6.16
CA SER A 165 19.66 2.09 -4.97
C SER A 165 18.40 1.28 -5.32
N TYR A 166 17.68 1.62 -6.40
CA TYR A 166 16.48 0.89 -6.82
C TYR A 166 16.78 -0.53 -7.34
N THR A 167 17.87 -0.72 -8.09
CA THR A 167 18.27 -2.06 -8.56
C THR A 167 18.59 -2.98 -7.40
N LEU A 168 19.35 -2.50 -6.42
CA LEU A 168 19.64 -3.26 -5.20
C LEU A 168 18.37 -3.50 -4.35
N MET A 169 17.47 -2.51 -4.24
CA MET A 169 16.18 -2.65 -3.57
C MET A 169 15.36 -3.79 -4.18
N ILE A 170 15.26 -3.83 -5.51
CA ILE A 170 14.53 -4.88 -6.24
C ILE A 170 15.18 -6.24 -5.97
N PHE A 171 16.51 -6.32 -6.02
CA PHE A 171 17.25 -7.55 -5.72
C PHE A 171 16.96 -8.07 -4.30
N ILE A 172 17.03 -7.20 -3.28
CA ILE A 172 16.71 -7.56 -1.89
C ILE A 172 15.24 -7.99 -1.77
N THR A 173 14.33 -7.30 -2.47
CA THR A 173 12.90 -7.63 -2.45
C THR A 173 12.65 -9.02 -3.05
N ILE A 174 13.33 -9.37 -4.14
CA ILE A 174 13.25 -10.71 -4.77
C ILE A 174 13.73 -11.78 -3.78
N LEU A 175 14.88 -11.57 -3.13
CA LEU A 175 15.39 -12.48 -2.10
C LEU A 175 14.40 -12.62 -0.93
N ALA A 176 13.83 -11.51 -0.47
CA ALA A 176 12.82 -11.50 0.58
C ALA A 176 11.58 -12.31 0.17
N CYS A 177 11.09 -12.14 -1.06
CA CYS A 177 9.95 -12.90 -1.59
C CYS A 177 10.27 -14.40 -1.67
N ILE A 178 11.44 -14.79 -2.18
CA ILE A 178 11.87 -16.21 -2.26
C ILE A 178 11.84 -16.85 -0.87
N GLU A 179 12.39 -16.16 0.14
CA GLU A 179 12.42 -16.69 1.50
C GLU A 179 11.04 -16.76 2.16
N ILE A 180 10.13 -15.84 1.82
CA ILE A 180 8.74 -15.87 2.25
C ILE A 180 8.03 -17.09 1.67
N VAL A 181 8.19 -17.35 0.37
CA VAL A 181 7.58 -18.51 -0.31
C VAL A 181 8.14 -19.80 0.28
N TYR A 182 9.46 -19.92 0.44
CA TYR A 182 10.09 -21.11 1.02
C TYR A 182 9.61 -21.39 2.45
N ASN A 183 9.42 -20.35 3.26
CA ASN A 183 8.96 -20.49 4.64
C ASN A 183 7.44 -20.40 4.81
N PHE A 184 6.68 -20.32 3.71
CA PHE A 184 5.24 -20.05 3.76
C PHE A 184 4.49 -21.10 4.59
N HIS A 185 4.82 -22.38 4.42
CA HIS A 185 4.16 -23.49 5.13
C HIS A 185 4.27 -23.39 6.65
N LYS A 186 5.39 -22.88 7.17
CA LYS A 186 5.70 -22.74 8.60
C LYS A 186 5.00 -21.55 9.26
N LYS A 187 4.41 -20.64 8.49
CA LYS A 187 3.76 -19.43 9.02
C LYS A 187 2.35 -19.73 9.56
N LYS A 188 1.92 -18.93 10.54
CA LYS A 188 0.56 -18.97 11.08
C LYS A 188 -0.46 -18.63 10.00
N ILE A 189 -1.67 -19.18 10.12
CA ILE A 189 -2.78 -18.97 9.17
C ILE A 189 -3.05 -17.46 8.95
N THR A 190 -3.00 -16.66 10.01
CA THR A 190 -3.21 -15.21 9.92
C THR A 190 -2.13 -14.51 9.10
N SER A 191 -0.86 -14.88 9.28
CA SER A 191 0.23 -14.34 8.47
C SER A 191 0.10 -14.76 7.00
N LYS A 192 -0.29 -16.02 6.73
CA LYS A 192 -0.52 -16.52 5.35
C LYS A 192 -1.58 -15.68 4.62
N LYS A 193 -2.68 -15.35 5.30
CA LYS A 193 -3.75 -14.49 4.77
C LYS A 193 -3.21 -13.13 4.34
N LEU A 194 -2.41 -12.47 5.17
CA LEU A 194 -1.79 -11.19 4.80
C LEU A 194 -0.88 -11.34 3.56
N PHE A 195 -0.06 -12.40 3.48
CA PHE A 195 0.80 -12.60 2.31
C PHE A 195 0.02 -12.81 1.02
N VAL A 196 -1.18 -13.41 1.09
CA VAL A 196 -2.10 -13.48 -0.05
C VAL A 196 -2.59 -12.08 -0.43
N ILE A 197 -3.03 -11.26 0.53
CA ILE A 197 -3.42 -9.85 0.30
C ILE A 197 -2.29 -9.07 -0.37
N ILE A 198 -1.08 -9.17 0.18
CA ILE A 198 0.14 -8.53 -0.33
C ILE A 198 0.43 -8.97 -1.77
N GLY A 199 0.31 -10.26 -2.07
CA GLY A 199 0.48 -10.78 -3.43
C GLY A 199 -0.48 -10.14 -4.43
N ILE A 200 -1.75 -9.98 -4.05
CA ILE A 200 -2.74 -9.32 -4.91
C ILE A 200 -2.44 -7.82 -5.05
N ILE A 201 -2.01 -7.13 -3.99
CA ILE A 201 -1.60 -5.72 -4.07
C ILE A 201 -0.42 -5.55 -5.03
N ILE A 202 0.53 -6.49 -5.05
CA ILE A 202 1.64 -6.49 -6.04
C ILE A 202 1.06 -6.62 -7.46
N ILE A 203 0.14 -7.56 -7.69
CA ILE A 203 -0.49 -7.73 -9.02
C ILE A 203 -1.24 -6.44 -9.43
N LEU A 204 -2.07 -5.91 -8.54
CA LEU A 204 -2.87 -4.69 -8.79
C LEU A 204 -2.02 -3.43 -8.95
N SER A 205 -0.80 -3.40 -8.42
CA SER A 205 0.14 -2.29 -8.65
C SER A 205 0.94 -2.47 -9.95
N LEU A 206 1.32 -3.70 -10.31
CA LEU A 206 2.09 -3.96 -11.53
C LEU A 206 1.25 -3.93 -12.82
N CYS A 207 0.03 -4.48 -12.81
CA CYS A 207 -0.82 -4.55 -14.00
C CYS A 207 -1.07 -3.16 -14.64
N PRO A 208 -1.43 -2.10 -13.89
CA PRO A 208 -1.61 -0.78 -14.48
C PRO A 208 -0.34 -0.14 -15.02
N ILE A 209 0.82 -0.47 -14.46
CA ILE A 209 2.12 0.00 -14.97
C ILE A 209 2.40 -0.64 -16.33
N LEU A 210 2.17 -1.95 -16.46
CA LEU A 210 2.45 -2.68 -17.69
C LEU A 210 1.46 -2.38 -18.81
N ILE A 211 0.16 -2.29 -18.50
CA ILE A 211 -0.90 -2.16 -19.50
C ILE A 211 -1.11 -0.70 -19.91
N TRP A 212 -1.13 0.23 -18.94
CA TRP A 212 -1.50 1.64 -19.17
C TRP A 212 -0.36 2.62 -18.87
N ASN A 213 0.85 2.14 -18.56
CA ASN A 213 2.01 2.97 -18.21
C ASN A 213 1.74 3.92 -17.03
N LEU A 214 0.85 3.53 -16.10
CA LEU A 214 0.51 4.31 -14.92
C LEU A 214 1.57 4.14 -13.83
N ARG A 215 2.71 4.82 -13.98
CA ARG A 215 3.88 4.69 -13.09
C ARG A 215 3.61 5.01 -11.61
N GLN A 216 2.56 5.77 -11.31
CA GLN A 216 2.19 6.12 -9.93
C GLN A 216 1.87 4.90 -9.06
N PHE A 217 1.40 3.81 -9.67
CA PHE A 217 1.11 2.58 -8.95
C PHE A 217 2.36 1.92 -8.36
N ALA A 218 3.55 2.24 -8.87
CA ALA A 218 4.81 1.75 -8.31
C ALA A 218 4.96 2.19 -6.84
N TYR A 219 4.48 3.38 -6.49
CA TYR A 219 4.55 3.90 -5.13
C TYR A 219 3.53 3.26 -4.17
N LEU A 220 2.50 2.58 -4.70
CA LEU A 220 1.59 1.78 -3.88
C LEU A 220 2.16 0.38 -3.57
N ALA A 221 3.19 -0.04 -4.32
CA ALA A 221 3.97 -1.25 -4.02
C ALA A 221 4.92 -1.07 -2.81
N ILE A 222 5.03 0.15 -2.24
CA ILE A 222 5.84 0.38 -1.03
C ILE A 222 5.34 -0.46 0.15
N ILE A 223 4.03 -0.61 0.32
CA ILE A 223 3.46 -1.44 1.38
C ILE A 223 3.91 -2.91 1.26
N PRO A 224 3.67 -3.62 0.14
CA PRO A 224 4.11 -5.01 0.04
C PRO A 224 5.63 -5.16 0.14
N ILE A 225 6.42 -4.25 -0.45
CA ILE A 225 7.89 -4.26 -0.32
C ILE A 225 8.31 -4.13 1.15
N THR A 226 7.72 -3.18 1.89
CA THR A 226 7.99 -2.97 3.32
C THR A 226 7.71 -4.25 4.12
N VAL A 227 6.57 -4.91 3.88
CA VAL A 227 6.22 -6.13 4.61
C VAL A 227 7.19 -7.26 4.27
N CYS A 228 7.55 -7.43 3.00
CA CYS A 228 8.51 -8.43 2.57
C CYS A 228 9.89 -8.21 3.20
N MET A 229 10.43 -7.00 3.08
CA MET A 229 11.73 -6.64 3.66
C MET A 229 11.76 -6.76 5.19
N THR A 230 10.70 -6.33 5.88
CA THR A 230 10.61 -6.48 7.34
C THR A 230 10.63 -7.96 7.73
N ASN A 231 9.87 -8.80 7.03
CA ASN A 231 9.83 -10.24 7.32
C ASN A 231 11.20 -10.90 7.06
N TYR A 232 11.86 -10.52 5.96
CA TYR A 232 13.23 -10.95 5.67
C TYR A 232 14.21 -10.58 6.79
N LEU A 233 14.19 -9.32 7.24
CA LEU A 233 15.03 -8.83 8.33
C LEU A 233 14.78 -9.53 9.68
N ILE A 234 13.57 -9.98 9.96
CA ILE A 234 13.25 -10.63 11.23
C ILE A 234 13.55 -12.13 11.16
N TYR A 235 13.13 -12.81 10.09
CA TYR A 235 13.03 -14.26 10.07
C TYR A 235 14.07 -14.98 9.21
N ALA A 236 14.82 -14.27 8.37
CA ALA A 236 15.83 -14.92 7.55
C ALA A 236 16.90 -15.68 8.34
N LYS A 237 17.37 -16.80 7.80
CA LYS A 237 18.35 -17.67 8.48
C LYS A 237 19.72 -17.00 8.63
N HIS A 238 20.17 -16.28 7.61
CA HIS A 238 21.52 -15.70 7.55
C HIS A 238 21.54 -14.24 8.02
N ILE A 239 21.64 -14.05 9.34
CA ILE A 239 21.53 -12.73 10.00
C ILE A 239 22.56 -11.72 9.50
N ARG A 240 23.84 -12.11 9.37
CA ARG A 240 24.90 -11.18 8.94
C ARG A 240 24.72 -10.74 7.48
N PHE A 241 24.33 -11.67 6.61
CA PHE A 241 24.13 -11.40 5.19
C PHE A 241 22.97 -10.45 4.93
N ARG A 242 21.81 -10.68 5.56
CA ARG A 242 20.65 -9.80 5.40
C ARG A 242 20.89 -8.39 5.92
N THR A 243 21.55 -8.25 7.08
CA THR A 243 21.83 -6.93 7.68
C THR A 243 22.85 -6.17 6.85
N PHE A 244 23.84 -6.88 6.29
CA PHE A 244 24.80 -6.29 5.38
C PHE A 244 24.12 -5.78 4.10
N LEU A 245 23.30 -6.61 3.42
CA LEU A 245 22.62 -6.20 2.19
C LEU A 245 21.71 -5.00 2.39
N VAL A 246 20.89 -5.03 3.44
CA VAL A 246 19.99 -3.92 3.76
C VAL A 246 20.78 -2.68 4.21
N GLY A 247 21.83 -2.84 5.01
CA GLY A 247 22.70 -1.73 5.40
C GLY A 247 23.38 -1.07 4.20
N LEU A 248 23.89 -1.88 3.27
CA LEU A 248 24.45 -1.42 2.00
C LEU A 248 23.42 -0.62 1.19
N TRP A 249 22.18 -1.13 1.12
CA TRP A 249 21.08 -0.41 0.46
C TRP A 249 20.78 0.94 1.10
N ILE A 250 20.70 1.00 2.43
CA ILE A 250 20.43 2.26 3.15
C ILE A 250 21.54 3.29 2.88
N VAL A 251 22.81 2.87 2.94
CA VAL A 251 23.95 3.77 2.69
C VAL A 251 23.93 4.30 1.25
N LEU A 252 23.71 3.42 0.26
CA LEU A 252 23.61 3.81 -1.14
C LEU A 252 22.42 4.76 -1.37
N PHE A 253 21.27 4.43 -0.79
CA PHE A 253 20.07 5.25 -0.89
C PHE A 253 20.29 6.65 -0.32
N LEU A 254 20.87 6.77 0.89
CA LEU A 254 21.15 8.07 1.50
C LEU A 254 22.16 8.87 0.68
N PHE A 255 23.18 8.22 0.11
CA PHE A 255 24.17 8.89 -0.73
C PHE A 255 23.58 9.42 -2.03
N GLU A 256 22.72 8.66 -2.70
CA GLU A 256 22.02 9.13 -3.91
C GLU A 256 20.96 10.19 -3.58
N PHE A 257 20.26 10.07 -2.45
CA PHE A 257 19.20 11.00 -2.04
C PHE A 257 19.76 12.37 -1.62
N LEU A 258 20.88 12.41 -0.90
CA LEU A 258 21.51 13.66 -0.42
C LEU A 258 22.29 14.42 -1.50
N LYS A 259 22.60 13.77 -2.63
CA LYS A 259 23.29 14.41 -3.76
C LYS A 259 22.37 15.30 -4.62
N ILE A 260 21.07 15.27 -4.35
CA ILE A 260 20.03 16.07 -5.03
C ILE A 260 19.75 17.33 -4.21
#